data_AF-A0A4V5ZXV0-F1
#
_entry.id   AF-A0A4V5ZXV0-F1
#
_cell.length_a   1.000
_cell.length_b   1.000
_cell.length_c   1.000
_cell.angle_alpha   90.00
_cell.angle_beta   90.00
_cell.angle_gamma   90.00
#
_symmetry.space_group_name_H-M   'P 1'
#
loop_
_entity.id
_entity.type
_entity.pdbx_description
1 polymer ?
#
loop_
_entity_poly.entity_id
_entity_poly.type
_entity_poly.pdbx_seq_one_letter_code
_entity_poly.pdbx_strand_id
1 'polypeptide(L)'
;MILRGPVLMTKNPQIVAGDARMYDAVDIPELHHLVDVVVFPKYGPRPHPDEMAGSDLDGDEYTILWDPEFFFDRNEEPLDFPKPLVTANPEDDRDVNAKMIDFYISYIEQDSIGTIANSFLVTSDLYGIDSEVSISIARKHSLAVDFPKTGKPPEKLTQTPKNGMPPEQPDRFPDFMERSTSPAYVSSSLNGQLYRRAKEMDSVLSQITDRQQTAAILLDPEMEVEGAEKFYEAAVAMHNAYNACIEALLDNYGIVNEAEAFTGAIIKCRTGSATRTPTTCPCSTRTSSSSSASTERSSGFEGSSLKNSAASITARSTKPAARIRTCRWKHRRMNLTEDTARILHPK
;
A
#
# COMPACT_ATOMS: atom_id res chain seq x y z
N MET A 1 -16.73 -20.08 -8.71
CA MET A 1 -17.95 -19.43 -8.17
C MET A 1 -18.30 -18.31 -9.12
N ILE A 2 -19.52 -18.29 -9.65
CA ILE A 2 -20.01 -17.19 -10.51
C ILE A 2 -20.91 -16.32 -9.64
N LEU A 3 -20.59 -15.03 -9.56
CA LEU A 3 -21.36 -14.05 -8.80
C LEU A 3 -22.62 -13.67 -9.57
N ARG A 4 -23.74 -13.50 -8.86
CA ARG A 4 -25.02 -13.05 -9.41
C ARG A 4 -25.62 -11.98 -8.51
N GLY A 5 -26.28 -11.00 -9.11
CA GLY A 5 -26.95 -9.91 -8.40
C GLY A 5 -26.03 -8.73 -8.09
N PRO A 6 -26.43 -7.82 -7.18
CA PRO A 6 -25.74 -6.56 -6.96
C PRO A 6 -24.33 -6.77 -6.44
N VAL A 7 -23.38 -6.00 -7.00
CA VAL A 7 -21.98 -5.96 -6.61
C VAL A 7 -21.51 -4.50 -6.63
N LEU A 8 -20.75 -4.11 -5.62
CA LEU A 8 -19.96 -2.89 -5.63
C LEU A 8 -18.61 -3.19 -6.30
N MET A 9 -18.22 -2.38 -7.25
CA MET A 9 -16.96 -2.52 -7.97
C MET A 9 -16.23 -1.18 -8.05
N THR A 10 -14.90 -1.23 -7.97
CA THR A 10 -14.04 -0.05 -8.06
C THR A 10 -12.64 -0.40 -8.57
N LYS A 11 -11.93 0.61 -9.09
CA LYS A 11 -10.48 0.59 -9.31
C LYS A 11 -9.78 1.44 -8.24
N ASN A 12 -8.55 1.09 -7.87
CA ASN A 12 -7.70 1.87 -6.98
C ASN A 12 -6.60 2.58 -7.81
N PRO A 13 -6.26 3.86 -7.53
CA PRO A 13 -6.84 4.78 -6.54
C PRO A 13 -8.23 5.30 -6.92
N GLN A 14 -9.06 5.55 -5.90
CA GLN A 14 -10.36 6.23 -6.00
C GLN A 14 -10.18 7.70 -5.62
N ILE A 15 -10.56 8.62 -6.50
CA ILE A 15 -10.29 10.06 -6.35
C ILE A 15 -11.55 10.90 -6.54
N VAL A 16 -12.66 10.28 -6.97
CA VAL A 16 -13.99 10.89 -6.94
C VAL A 16 -15.03 9.89 -6.47
N ALA A 17 -16.17 10.39 -5.96
CA ALA A 17 -17.25 9.54 -5.48
C ALA A 17 -17.76 8.57 -6.56
N GLY A 18 -17.81 9.02 -7.82
CA GLY A 18 -18.25 8.22 -8.97
C GLY A 18 -17.34 7.04 -9.35
N ASP A 19 -16.12 6.94 -8.79
CA ASP A 19 -15.18 5.84 -9.09
C ASP A 19 -15.62 4.50 -8.49
N ALA A 20 -16.48 4.53 -7.48
CA ALA A 20 -17.03 3.37 -6.81
C ALA A 20 -18.49 3.17 -7.26
N ARG A 21 -18.79 2.03 -7.90
CA ARG A 21 -20.06 1.86 -8.62
C ARG A 21 -20.73 0.52 -8.32
N MET A 22 -22.03 0.57 -8.10
CA MET A 22 -22.94 -0.56 -8.02
C MET A 22 -23.30 -1.05 -9.43
N TYR A 23 -23.14 -2.35 -9.65
CA TYR A 23 -23.55 -3.05 -10.86
C TYR A 23 -24.33 -4.32 -10.50
N ASP A 24 -25.09 -4.87 -11.45
CA ASP A 24 -25.77 -6.16 -11.30
C ASP A 24 -25.04 -7.27 -12.06
N ALA A 25 -24.31 -8.14 -11.34
CA ALA A 25 -23.61 -9.28 -11.91
C ALA A 25 -24.59 -10.28 -12.55
N VAL A 26 -24.38 -10.59 -13.83
CA VAL A 26 -25.21 -11.51 -14.62
C VAL A 26 -24.39 -12.73 -14.99
N ASP A 27 -25.00 -13.91 -14.88
CA ASP A 27 -24.40 -15.17 -15.29
C ASP A 27 -24.72 -15.48 -16.75
N ILE A 28 -23.68 -15.65 -17.57
CA ILE A 28 -23.76 -15.91 -19.01
C ILE A 28 -23.01 -17.24 -19.30
N PRO A 29 -23.73 -18.34 -19.60
CA PRO A 29 -23.14 -19.67 -19.83
C PRO A 29 -22.00 -19.70 -20.86
N GLU A 30 -22.10 -18.91 -21.91
CA GLU A 30 -21.12 -18.82 -23.00
C GLU A 30 -19.76 -18.32 -22.50
N LEU A 31 -19.74 -17.57 -21.37
CA LEU A 31 -18.54 -16.99 -20.78
C LEU A 31 -17.94 -17.85 -19.66
N HIS A 32 -18.50 -19.02 -19.33
CA HIS A 32 -18.03 -19.87 -18.21
C HIS A 32 -16.59 -20.37 -18.36
N HIS A 33 -16.05 -20.35 -19.58
CA HIS A 33 -14.66 -20.68 -19.86
C HIS A 33 -13.68 -19.59 -19.41
N LEU A 34 -14.16 -18.39 -19.07
CA LEU A 34 -13.38 -17.29 -18.51
C LEU A 34 -13.39 -17.38 -16.98
N VAL A 35 -12.23 -17.65 -16.40
CA VAL A 35 -12.05 -17.88 -14.96
C VAL A 35 -11.18 -16.77 -14.37
N ASP A 36 -11.53 -16.34 -13.16
CA ASP A 36 -10.82 -15.30 -12.38
C ASP A 36 -10.69 -13.95 -13.09
N VAL A 37 -11.72 -13.63 -13.89
CA VAL A 37 -11.83 -12.36 -14.59
C VAL A 37 -13.20 -11.73 -14.47
N VAL A 38 -13.24 -10.43 -14.69
CA VAL A 38 -14.49 -9.66 -14.86
C VAL A 38 -14.70 -9.42 -16.34
N VAL A 39 -15.92 -9.60 -16.82
CA VAL A 39 -16.29 -9.34 -18.21
C VAL A 39 -17.27 -8.18 -18.26
N PHE A 40 -16.91 -7.14 -19.00
CA PHE A 40 -17.73 -5.95 -19.18
C PHE A 40 -18.60 -6.04 -20.44
N PRO A 41 -19.78 -5.39 -20.47
CA PRO A 41 -20.51 -5.15 -21.69
C PRO A 41 -19.63 -4.46 -22.72
N LYS A 42 -19.76 -4.86 -23.99
CA LYS A 42 -19.18 -4.12 -25.11
C LYS A 42 -20.00 -2.89 -25.49
N TYR A 43 -21.30 -2.90 -25.23
CA TYR A 43 -22.25 -1.87 -25.64
C TYR A 43 -22.81 -1.16 -24.42
N GLY A 44 -22.97 0.15 -24.53
CA GLY A 44 -23.46 1.01 -23.45
C GLY A 44 -23.18 2.47 -23.80
N PRO A 45 -23.74 3.41 -23.01
CA PRO A 45 -23.52 4.85 -23.23
C PRO A 45 -22.06 5.25 -22.97
N ARG A 46 -21.41 4.62 -21.98
CA ARG A 46 -20.01 4.80 -21.60
C ARG A 46 -19.42 3.44 -21.19
N PRO A 47 -18.17 3.11 -21.53
CA PRO A 47 -17.53 1.88 -21.08
C PRO A 47 -17.41 1.87 -19.55
N HIS A 48 -17.88 0.82 -18.87
CA HIS A 48 -17.80 0.72 -17.39
C HIS A 48 -16.39 0.86 -16.79
N PRO A 49 -15.31 0.36 -17.42
CA PRO A 49 -13.95 0.69 -17.00
C PRO A 49 -13.71 2.20 -16.93
N ASP A 50 -14.08 2.92 -17.99
CA ASP A 50 -13.85 4.36 -18.08
C ASP A 50 -14.64 5.16 -17.02
N GLU A 51 -15.78 4.63 -16.57
CA GLU A 51 -16.56 5.21 -15.46
C GLU A 51 -15.86 5.11 -14.10
N MET A 52 -14.84 4.26 -13.94
CA MET A 52 -14.08 4.06 -12.70
C MET A 52 -12.64 4.55 -12.86
N ALA A 53 -12.35 5.77 -12.42
CA ALA A 53 -11.02 6.38 -12.47
C ALA A 53 -10.39 6.42 -13.87
N GLY A 54 -11.19 6.49 -14.95
CA GLY A 54 -10.70 6.49 -16.33
C GLY A 54 -9.93 5.22 -16.71
N SER A 55 -10.29 4.09 -16.09
CA SER A 55 -9.65 2.78 -16.30
C SER A 55 -9.77 2.32 -17.74
N ASP A 56 -8.77 1.58 -18.18
CA ASP A 56 -8.81 0.86 -19.44
C ASP A 56 -8.63 -0.65 -19.19
N LEU A 57 -8.41 -1.40 -20.27
CA LEU A 57 -8.34 -2.86 -20.22
C LEU A 57 -6.94 -3.34 -20.64
N ASP A 58 -5.88 -2.61 -20.29
CA ASP A 58 -4.49 -2.98 -20.62
C ASP A 58 -3.80 -3.85 -19.55
N GLY A 59 -4.47 -4.05 -18.41
CA GLY A 59 -3.92 -4.76 -17.26
C GLY A 59 -4.58 -4.41 -15.92
N ASP A 60 -5.55 -3.51 -15.93
CA ASP A 60 -6.23 -3.04 -14.73
C ASP A 60 -6.87 -4.16 -13.89
N GLU A 61 -6.76 -3.98 -12.57
CA GLU A 61 -7.36 -4.84 -11.55
C GLU A 61 -8.51 -4.11 -10.86
N TYR A 62 -9.62 -4.83 -10.67
CA TYR A 62 -10.81 -4.29 -10.02
C TYR A 62 -11.03 -4.98 -8.68
N THR A 63 -11.47 -4.19 -7.71
CA THR A 63 -11.97 -4.69 -6.42
C THR A 63 -13.46 -4.89 -6.54
N ILE A 64 -13.95 -6.12 -6.29
CA ILE A 64 -15.38 -6.45 -6.27
C ILE A 64 -15.78 -6.84 -4.86
N LEU A 65 -16.85 -6.21 -4.40
CA LEU A 65 -17.48 -6.38 -3.10
C LEU A 65 -18.93 -6.83 -3.33
N TRP A 66 -19.31 -7.98 -2.81
CA TRP A 66 -20.69 -8.51 -2.93
C TRP A 66 -21.33 -8.76 -1.56
N ASP A 67 -20.83 -8.04 -0.56
CA ASP A 67 -21.39 -8.01 0.78
C ASP A 67 -22.39 -6.84 0.89
N PRO A 68 -23.68 -7.12 1.18
CA PRO A 68 -24.70 -6.09 1.26
C PRO A 68 -24.44 -4.99 2.30
N GLU A 69 -23.61 -5.23 3.32
CA GLU A 69 -23.24 -4.18 4.30
C GLU A 69 -22.46 -3.02 3.65
N PHE A 70 -21.91 -3.21 2.44
CA PHE A 70 -21.12 -2.20 1.72
C PHE A 70 -21.84 -1.59 0.51
N PHE A 71 -23.10 -1.95 0.24
CA PHE A 71 -23.79 -1.45 -0.93
C PHE A 71 -24.21 0.01 -0.78
N PHE A 72 -24.09 0.76 -1.86
CA PHE A 72 -24.60 2.11 -1.96
C PHE A 72 -26.05 2.09 -2.43
N ASP A 73 -26.83 3.07 -1.99
CA ASP A 73 -28.21 3.24 -2.43
C ASP A 73 -28.31 3.70 -3.90
N ARG A 74 -27.28 4.39 -4.39
CA ARG A 74 -27.19 4.91 -5.76
C ARG A 74 -25.75 5.00 -6.24
N ASN A 75 -25.58 5.10 -7.56
CA ASN A 75 -24.32 5.51 -8.17
C ASN A 75 -24.22 7.03 -8.24
N GLU A 76 -23.04 7.56 -7.93
CA GLU A 76 -22.71 8.95 -8.24
C GLU A 76 -22.26 9.08 -9.70
N GLU A 77 -22.38 10.29 -10.26
CA GLU A 77 -22.01 10.56 -11.65
C GLU A 77 -20.50 10.33 -11.86
N PRO A 78 -20.10 9.56 -12.89
CA PRO A 78 -18.69 9.33 -13.16
C PRO A 78 -18.05 10.62 -13.68
N LEU A 79 -16.95 11.05 -13.06
CA LEU A 79 -16.26 12.25 -13.52
C LEU A 79 -15.65 12.00 -14.91
N ASP A 80 -15.74 13.01 -15.77
CA ASP A 80 -15.03 13.01 -17.05
C ASP A 80 -13.61 13.52 -16.84
N PHE A 81 -12.64 12.70 -17.24
CA PHE A 81 -11.22 13.01 -17.18
C PHE A 81 -10.73 13.22 -18.62
N PRO A 82 -10.90 14.43 -19.19
CA PRO A 82 -10.53 14.67 -20.57
C PRO A 82 -9.03 14.52 -20.73
N LYS A 83 -8.61 13.55 -21.55
CA LYS A 83 -7.21 13.33 -21.87
C LYS A 83 -6.71 14.51 -22.72
N PRO A 84 -5.65 15.21 -22.28
CA PRO A 84 -5.20 16.39 -23.00
C PRO A 84 -4.63 15.98 -24.35
N LEU A 85 -5.20 16.52 -25.43
CA LEU A 85 -4.68 16.31 -26.77
C LEU A 85 -3.30 16.99 -26.88
N VAL A 86 -2.28 16.20 -27.19
CA VAL A 86 -0.93 16.70 -27.43
C VAL A 86 -0.71 16.67 -28.92
N THR A 87 -0.83 17.84 -29.55
CA THR A 87 -0.43 18.02 -30.95
C THR A 87 1.09 18.05 -31.00
N ALA A 88 1.69 17.13 -31.78
CA ALA A 88 3.10 17.22 -32.11
C ALA A 88 3.37 18.59 -32.74
N ASN A 89 4.40 19.29 -32.28
CA ASN A 89 4.85 20.50 -32.94
C ASN A 89 5.63 20.09 -34.20
N PRO A 90 5.07 20.29 -35.40
CA PRO A 90 5.73 19.86 -36.63
C PRO A 90 6.98 20.69 -36.96
N GLU A 91 7.19 21.82 -36.27
CA GLU A 91 8.36 22.70 -36.45
C GLU A 91 9.52 22.37 -35.49
N ASP A 92 9.34 21.39 -34.60
CA ASP A 92 10.38 20.97 -33.66
C ASP A 92 11.33 19.92 -34.28
N ASP A 93 12.35 20.40 -34.97
CA ASP A 93 13.40 19.59 -35.62
C ASP A 93 14.50 19.09 -34.66
N ARG A 94 14.35 19.26 -33.34
CA ARG A 94 15.36 18.81 -32.38
C ARG A 94 15.50 17.28 -32.38
N ASP A 95 16.74 16.81 -32.20
CA ASP A 95 17.07 15.39 -32.08
C ASP A 95 16.27 14.72 -30.94
N VAL A 96 15.97 13.44 -31.11
CA VAL A 96 15.21 12.63 -30.16
C VAL A 96 15.90 12.62 -28.79
N ASN A 97 17.24 12.56 -28.75
CA ASN A 97 17.98 12.57 -27.50
C ASN A 97 17.79 13.88 -26.72
N ALA A 98 17.78 15.02 -27.41
CA ALA A 98 17.55 16.31 -26.78
C ALA A 98 16.13 16.39 -26.19
N LYS A 99 15.12 15.92 -26.95
CA LYS A 99 13.73 15.85 -26.47
C LYS A 99 13.57 14.92 -25.27
N MET A 100 14.30 13.80 -25.24
CA MET A 100 14.31 12.89 -24.08
C MET A 100 14.92 13.54 -22.85
N ILE A 101 16.06 14.23 -22.98
CA ILE A 101 16.71 14.93 -21.86
C ILE A 101 15.78 16.02 -21.30
N ASP A 102 15.18 16.83 -22.16
CA ASP A 102 14.22 17.87 -21.74
C ASP A 102 13.02 17.27 -21.00
N PHE A 103 12.50 16.13 -21.48
CA PHE A 103 11.42 15.41 -20.82
C PHE A 103 11.84 14.86 -19.45
N TYR A 104 13.05 14.30 -19.33
CA TYR A 104 13.54 13.83 -18.02
C TYR A 104 13.69 14.98 -17.02
N ILE A 105 14.20 16.14 -17.45
CA ILE A 105 14.31 17.33 -16.60
C ILE A 105 12.92 17.80 -16.17
N SER A 106 11.99 17.95 -17.11
CA SER A 106 10.62 18.37 -16.79
C SER A 106 9.91 17.37 -15.88
N TYR A 107 10.13 16.07 -16.09
CA TYR A 107 9.59 15.01 -15.25
C TYR A 107 10.08 15.12 -13.80
N ILE A 108 11.39 15.25 -13.60
CA ILE A 108 11.99 15.37 -12.26
C ILE A 108 11.51 16.62 -11.53
N GLU A 109 11.34 17.74 -12.24
CA GLU A 109 10.89 19.01 -11.64
C GLU A 109 9.41 19.04 -11.28
N GLN A 110 8.57 18.30 -12.02
CA GLN A 110 7.12 18.48 -12.02
C GLN A 110 6.35 17.26 -11.50
N ASP A 111 7.02 16.12 -11.33
CA ASP A 111 6.43 14.95 -10.69
C ASP A 111 5.99 15.30 -9.26
N SER A 112 4.68 15.38 -9.09
CA SER A 112 4.02 15.86 -7.88
C SER A 112 2.84 14.99 -7.50
N ILE A 113 2.72 13.78 -8.08
CA ILE A 113 1.57 12.89 -7.89
C ILE A 113 1.30 12.58 -6.41
N GLY A 114 2.36 12.30 -5.65
CA GLY A 114 2.26 12.03 -4.21
C GLY A 114 1.80 13.25 -3.41
N THR A 115 2.24 14.45 -3.78
CA THR A 115 1.81 15.70 -3.14
C THR A 115 0.34 15.98 -3.44
N ILE A 116 -0.09 15.78 -4.69
CA ILE A 116 -1.48 15.94 -5.11
C ILE A 116 -2.39 14.95 -4.39
N ALA A 117 -1.99 13.67 -4.29
CA ALA A 117 -2.74 12.65 -3.56
C ALA A 117 -2.87 12.97 -2.07
N ASN A 118 -1.80 13.43 -1.43
CA ASN A 118 -1.85 13.85 -0.03
C ASN A 118 -2.77 15.06 0.17
N SER A 119 -2.68 16.07 -0.72
CA SER A 119 -3.59 17.21 -0.71
C SER A 119 -5.05 16.81 -0.86
N PHE A 120 -5.34 15.85 -1.76
CA PHE A 120 -6.67 15.30 -1.94
C PHE A 120 -7.20 14.63 -0.66
N LEU A 121 -6.38 13.82 -0.01
CA LEU A 121 -6.74 13.15 1.24
C LEU A 121 -7.10 14.14 2.35
N VAL A 122 -6.35 15.24 2.47
CA VAL A 122 -6.61 16.27 3.47
C VAL A 122 -7.85 17.11 3.14
N THR A 123 -8.01 17.51 1.87
CA THR A 123 -9.12 18.37 1.44
C THR A 123 -10.45 17.62 1.44
N SER A 124 -10.46 16.34 1.05
CA SER A 124 -11.66 15.49 1.16
C SER A 124 -12.06 15.23 2.61
N ASP A 125 -11.12 15.17 3.55
CA ASP A 125 -11.39 15.07 4.98
C ASP A 125 -12.06 16.33 5.53
N LEU A 126 -11.57 17.51 5.12
CA LEU A 126 -12.04 18.81 5.63
C LEU A 126 -13.34 19.29 4.99
N TYR A 127 -13.46 19.16 3.67
CA TYR A 127 -14.52 19.78 2.87
C TYR A 127 -15.46 18.76 2.21
N GLY A 128 -15.13 17.47 2.27
CA GLY A 128 -15.85 16.41 1.58
C GLY A 128 -15.33 16.14 0.17
N ILE A 129 -15.52 14.90 -0.30
CA ILE A 129 -15.04 14.44 -1.60
C ILE A 129 -15.69 15.18 -2.78
N ASP A 130 -16.94 15.62 -2.62
CA ASP A 130 -17.71 16.33 -3.65
C ASP A 130 -17.47 17.84 -3.66
N SER A 131 -16.56 18.34 -2.81
CA SER A 131 -16.23 19.75 -2.78
C SER A 131 -15.53 20.19 -4.08
N GLU A 132 -15.75 21.44 -4.49
CA GLU A 132 -15.15 21.98 -5.72
C GLU A 132 -13.60 21.89 -5.69
N VAL A 133 -13.01 22.05 -4.50
CA VAL A 133 -11.56 21.95 -4.29
C VAL A 133 -11.07 20.52 -4.43
N SER A 134 -11.78 19.54 -3.85
CA SER A 134 -11.46 18.12 -4.02
C SER A 134 -11.58 17.69 -5.48
N ILE A 135 -12.62 18.14 -6.20
CA ILE A 135 -12.79 17.87 -7.63
C ILE A 135 -11.68 18.52 -8.47
N SER A 136 -11.27 19.75 -8.14
CA SER A 136 -10.14 20.43 -8.80
C SER A 136 -8.84 19.62 -8.64
N ILE A 137 -8.56 19.15 -7.42
CA ILE A 137 -7.38 18.32 -7.14
C ILE A 137 -7.48 16.97 -7.83
N ALA A 138 -8.67 16.36 -7.89
CA ALA A 138 -8.90 15.08 -8.58
C ALA A 138 -8.57 15.18 -10.09
N ARG A 139 -8.98 16.28 -10.75
CA ARG A 139 -8.61 16.55 -12.15
C ARG A 139 -7.10 16.67 -12.32
N LYS A 140 -6.42 17.39 -11.42
CA LYS A 140 -4.96 17.52 -11.42
C LYS A 140 -4.27 16.17 -11.19
N HIS A 141 -4.84 15.31 -10.35
CA HIS A 141 -4.32 13.97 -10.10
C HIS A 141 -4.42 13.10 -11.36
N SER A 142 -5.55 13.12 -12.07
CA SER A 142 -5.69 12.39 -13.33
C SER A 142 -4.67 12.84 -14.37
N LEU A 143 -4.47 14.16 -14.51
CA LEU A 143 -3.41 14.70 -15.38
C LEU A 143 -2.00 14.28 -14.94
N ALA A 144 -1.74 14.21 -13.63
CA ALA A 144 -0.45 13.77 -13.10
C ALA A 144 -0.16 12.29 -13.42
N VAL A 145 -1.17 11.43 -13.35
CA VAL A 145 -1.04 10.00 -13.69
C VAL A 145 -0.73 9.82 -15.18
N ASP A 146 -1.34 10.63 -16.04
CA ASP A 146 -1.17 10.58 -17.49
C ASP A 146 0.01 11.44 -17.99
N PHE A 147 0.67 12.21 -17.12
CA PHE A 147 1.81 13.04 -17.49
C PHE A 147 2.95 12.26 -18.16
N PRO A 148 3.37 11.06 -17.69
CA PRO A 148 4.37 10.25 -18.39
C PRO A 148 3.99 9.89 -19.83
N LYS A 149 2.68 9.75 -20.11
CA LYS A 149 2.15 9.35 -21.42
C LYS A 149 1.91 10.55 -22.34
N THR A 150 1.46 11.67 -21.77
CA THR A 150 1.03 12.86 -22.51
C THR A 150 2.12 13.93 -22.62
N GLY A 151 3.10 13.93 -21.72
CA GLY A 151 4.12 14.99 -21.64
C GLY A 151 3.58 16.35 -21.17
N LYS A 152 2.32 16.43 -20.74
CA LYS A 152 1.71 17.65 -20.20
C LYS A 152 1.60 17.56 -18.67
N PRO A 153 2.34 18.38 -17.92
CA PRO A 153 2.29 18.36 -16.47
C PRO A 153 0.97 18.96 -15.96
N PRO A 154 0.50 18.56 -14.78
CA PRO A 154 -0.59 19.23 -14.10
C PRO A 154 -0.17 20.64 -13.65
N GLU A 155 -1.14 21.54 -13.52
CA GLU A 155 -0.91 22.81 -12.84
C GLU A 155 -0.53 22.59 -11.37
N LYS A 156 0.36 23.43 -10.84
CA LYS A 156 0.73 23.37 -9.42
C LYS A 156 -0.50 23.62 -8.52
N LEU A 157 -0.48 23.01 -7.34
CA LEU A 157 -1.52 23.21 -6.34
C LEU A 157 -1.54 24.66 -5.87
N THR A 158 -2.73 25.21 -5.67
CA THR A 158 -2.91 26.58 -5.19
C THR A 158 -2.61 26.68 -3.69
N GLN A 159 -1.71 27.60 -3.32
CA GLN A 159 -1.38 27.91 -1.92
C GLN A 159 -2.25 29.02 -1.34
N THR A 160 -2.78 29.88 -2.18
CA THR A 160 -3.69 30.96 -1.80
C THR A 160 -5.10 30.65 -2.26
N PRO A 161 -6.13 31.09 -1.52
CA PRO A 161 -7.51 31.02 -1.98
C PRO A 161 -7.63 31.70 -3.34
N LYS A 162 -8.28 31.04 -4.30
CA LYS A 162 -8.57 31.59 -5.63
C LYS A 162 -10.04 31.40 -5.93
N ASN A 163 -10.68 32.43 -6.48
CA ASN A 163 -12.09 32.39 -6.91
C ASN A 163 -13.08 31.94 -5.82
N GLY A 164 -12.80 32.23 -4.54
CA GLY A 164 -13.65 31.81 -3.42
C GLY A 164 -13.41 30.36 -2.94
N MET A 165 -12.57 29.58 -3.62
CA MET A 165 -12.14 28.26 -3.17
C MET A 165 -11.01 28.36 -2.14
N PRO A 166 -11.00 27.52 -1.09
CA PRO A 166 -9.85 27.37 -0.20
C PRO A 166 -8.61 26.88 -0.96
N PRO A 167 -7.40 27.03 -0.36
CA PRO A 167 -6.17 26.55 -0.98
C PRO A 167 -6.19 25.03 -1.13
N GLU A 168 -5.71 24.53 -2.27
CA GLU A 168 -5.57 23.10 -2.54
C GLU A 168 -4.39 22.47 -1.78
N GLN A 169 -3.37 23.29 -1.46
CA GLN A 169 -2.26 22.86 -0.63
C GLN A 169 -2.61 23.09 0.86
N PRO A 170 -2.75 22.02 1.67
CA PRO A 170 -3.09 22.15 3.07
C PRO A 170 -1.91 22.65 3.90
N ASP A 171 -2.20 23.46 4.92
CA ASP A 171 -1.26 23.95 5.93
C ASP A 171 -1.20 23.04 7.17
N ARG A 172 -2.26 22.26 7.42
CA ARG A 172 -2.38 21.29 8.50
C ARG A 172 -2.82 19.93 7.96
N PHE A 173 -2.37 18.86 8.62
CA PHE A 173 -2.64 17.49 8.19
C PHE A 173 -3.47 16.74 9.25
N PRO A 174 -4.31 15.77 8.86
CA PRO A 174 -5.06 14.98 9.81
C PRO A 174 -4.13 14.06 10.61
N ASP A 175 -4.55 13.72 11.82
CA ASP A 175 -3.84 12.89 12.78
C ASP A 175 -3.45 11.52 12.21
N PHE A 176 -4.29 10.95 11.36
CA PHE A 176 -4.03 9.65 10.74
C PHE A 176 -2.88 9.64 9.72
N MET A 177 -2.37 10.81 9.28
CA MET A 177 -1.22 10.88 8.37
C MET A 177 0.14 10.90 9.10
N GLU A 178 0.16 10.97 10.43
CA GLU A 178 1.36 10.87 11.28
C GLU A 178 2.55 11.77 10.87
N ARG A 179 2.29 12.97 10.36
CA ARG A 179 3.37 13.90 9.98
C ARG A 179 3.98 14.52 11.22
N SER A 180 5.24 14.18 11.52
CA SER A 180 5.97 14.68 12.69
C SER A 180 6.37 16.16 12.59
N THR A 181 6.59 16.67 11.38
CA THR A 181 7.11 18.02 11.14
C THR A 181 6.04 19.06 10.87
N SER A 182 4.81 18.63 10.58
CA SER A 182 3.71 19.51 10.15
C SER A 182 2.65 19.61 11.24
N PRO A 183 1.95 20.76 11.37
CA PRO A 183 0.84 20.88 12.31
C PRO A 183 -0.26 19.85 11.99
N ALA A 184 -0.77 19.20 13.02
CA ALA A 184 -1.81 18.18 12.88
C ALA A 184 -3.16 18.64 13.46
N TYR A 185 -4.27 18.09 12.94
CA TYR A 185 -5.61 18.23 13.52
C TYR A 185 -6.25 16.85 13.72
N VAL A 186 -7.19 16.73 14.65
CA VAL A 186 -7.93 15.49 14.90
C VAL A 186 -9.04 15.37 13.86
N SER A 187 -8.93 14.40 12.95
CA SER A 187 -9.94 14.20 11.91
C SER A 187 -11.23 13.64 12.49
N SER A 188 -12.36 14.23 12.11
CA SER A 188 -13.70 13.74 12.46
C SER A 188 -14.19 12.62 11.53
N SER A 189 -13.51 12.39 10.39
CA SER A 189 -13.91 11.39 9.40
C SER A 189 -13.75 9.96 9.91
N LEU A 190 -14.32 9.02 9.15
CA LEU A 190 -14.20 7.60 9.44
C LEU A 190 -12.73 7.16 9.49
N ASN A 191 -11.87 7.70 8.61
CA ASN A 191 -10.45 7.37 8.57
C ASN A 191 -9.76 7.77 9.89
N GLY A 192 -10.00 8.98 10.38
CA GLY A 192 -9.49 9.42 11.68
C GLY A 192 -9.98 8.56 12.84
N GLN A 193 -11.26 8.20 12.85
CA GLN A 193 -11.83 7.35 13.90
C GLN A 193 -11.24 5.93 13.89
N LEU A 194 -11.09 5.33 12.71
CA LEU A 194 -10.48 4.00 12.56
C LEU A 194 -9.01 4.02 12.97
N TYR A 195 -8.26 5.03 12.53
CA TYR A 195 -6.86 5.21 12.90
C TYR A 195 -6.68 5.28 14.42
N ARG A 196 -7.47 6.11 15.11
CA ARG A 196 -7.36 6.25 16.58
C ARG A 196 -7.70 4.96 17.31
N ARG A 197 -8.74 4.23 16.87
CA ARG A 197 -9.06 2.90 17.44
C ARG A 197 -7.95 1.89 17.21
N ALA A 198 -7.35 1.87 16.03
CA ALA A 198 -6.20 1.00 15.74
C ALA A 198 -4.99 1.36 16.63
N LYS A 199 -4.73 2.65 16.82
CA LYS A 199 -3.66 3.15 17.69
C LYS A 199 -3.89 2.84 19.17
N GLU A 200 -5.13 2.90 19.63
CA GLU A 200 -5.51 2.46 20.97
C GLU A 200 -5.23 0.96 21.17
N MET A 201 -5.61 0.13 20.19
CA MET A 201 -5.32 -1.31 20.22
C MET A 201 -3.81 -1.58 20.26
N ASP A 202 -3.04 -0.89 19.41
CA ASP A 202 -1.58 -1.00 19.36
C ASP A 202 -0.93 -0.60 20.70
N SER A 203 -1.45 0.46 21.35
CA SER A 203 -1.01 0.87 22.68
C SER A 203 -1.29 -0.19 23.75
N VAL A 204 -2.46 -0.82 23.73
CA VAL A 204 -2.80 -1.91 24.67
C VAL A 204 -1.88 -3.11 24.45
N LEU A 205 -1.65 -3.50 23.20
CA LEU A 205 -0.75 -4.61 22.86
C LEU A 205 0.70 -4.33 23.31
N SER A 206 1.16 -3.10 23.12
CA SER A 206 2.47 -2.66 23.59
C SER A 206 2.58 -2.77 25.11
N GLN A 207 1.57 -2.28 25.86
CA GLN A 207 1.55 -2.38 27.33
C GLN A 207 1.52 -3.83 27.84
N ILE A 208 0.81 -4.73 27.15
CA ILE A 208 0.78 -6.16 27.51
C ILE A 208 2.17 -6.76 27.33
N THR A 209 2.83 -6.43 26.22
CA THR A 209 4.19 -6.88 25.92
C THR A 209 5.18 -6.38 26.98
N ASP A 210 5.11 -5.10 27.33
CA ASP A 210 5.96 -4.50 28.37
C ASP A 210 5.74 -5.18 29.73
N ARG A 211 4.49 -5.49 30.09
CA ARG A 211 4.15 -6.21 31.33
C ARG A 211 4.69 -7.64 31.34
N GLN A 212 4.65 -8.33 30.20
CA GLN A 212 5.24 -9.66 30.08
C GLN A 212 6.76 -9.62 30.25
N GLN A 213 7.41 -8.58 29.73
CA GLN A 213 8.86 -8.38 29.91
C GLN A 213 9.25 -8.02 31.35
N THR A 214 8.37 -7.36 32.11
CA THR A 214 8.62 -7.00 33.53
C THR A 214 8.12 -8.04 34.54
N ALA A 215 7.40 -9.07 34.10
CA ALA A 215 6.97 -10.14 34.99
C ALA A 215 8.19 -10.85 35.61
N ALA A 216 8.11 -11.17 36.90
CA ALA A 216 9.16 -11.93 37.57
C ALA A 216 9.35 -13.26 36.83
N ILE A 217 10.56 -13.47 36.32
CA ILE A 217 10.93 -14.71 35.65
C ILE A 217 10.89 -15.82 36.71
N LEU A 218 9.90 -16.69 36.62
CA LEU A 218 9.81 -17.89 37.44
C LEU A 218 10.68 -18.95 36.78
N LEU A 219 11.62 -19.51 37.55
CA LEU A 219 12.41 -20.64 37.11
C LEU A 219 11.47 -21.85 36.94
N ASP A 220 11.54 -22.51 35.79
CA ASP A 220 10.85 -23.77 35.58
C ASP A 220 11.52 -24.85 36.47
N PRO A 221 10.79 -25.47 37.42
CA PRO A 221 11.36 -26.52 38.27
C PRO A 221 11.96 -27.70 37.49
N GLU A 222 11.51 -27.95 36.25
CA GLU A 222 12.05 -29.02 35.41
C GLU A 222 13.42 -28.66 34.80
N MET A 223 13.80 -27.38 34.81
CA MET A 223 15.08 -26.87 34.36
C MET A 223 16.13 -26.78 35.49
N GLU A 224 15.76 -27.09 36.73
CA GLU A 224 16.71 -27.19 37.85
C GLU A 224 17.54 -28.48 37.75
N VAL A 225 18.85 -28.33 37.56
CA VAL A 225 19.79 -29.45 37.52
C VAL A 225 20.65 -29.46 38.79
N GLU A 226 20.69 -30.59 39.49
CA GLU A 226 21.54 -30.74 40.68
C GLU A 226 23.01 -30.43 40.37
N GLY A 227 23.62 -29.54 41.17
CA GLY A 227 25.01 -29.13 41.02
C GLY A 227 25.27 -28.01 40.00
N ALA A 228 24.22 -27.42 39.41
CA ALA A 228 24.33 -26.29 38.48
C ALA A 228 25.02 -25.05 39.07
N GLU A 229 24.95 -24.86 40.40
CA GLU A 229 25.56 -23.72 41.11
C GLU A 229 27.04 -23.53 40.80
N LYS A 230 27.77 -24.62 40.53
CA LYS A 230 29.20 -24.60 40.19
C LYS A 230 29.50 -23.88 38.87
N PHE A 231 28.51 -23.74 38.00
CA PHE A 231 28.65 -23.14 36.67
C PHE A 231 28.07 -21.73 36.57
N TYR A 232 27.41 -21.23 37.62
CA TYR A 232 26.72 -19.93 37.56
C TYR A 232 27.67 -18.76 37.28
N GLU A 233 28.84 -18.70 37.93
CA GLU A 233 29.80 -17.61 37.66
C GLU A 233 30.27 -17.61 36.19
N ALA A 234 30.59 -18.78 35.64
CA ALA A 234 31.02 -18.91 34.26
C ALA A 234 29.87 -18.59 33.27
N ALA A 235 28.66 -19.04 33.58
CA ALA A 235 27.47 -18.75 32.77
C ALA A 235 27.16 -17.26 32.73
N VAL A 236 27.21 -16.56 33.88
CA VAL A 236 27.02 -15.10 33.96
C VAL A 236 28.08 -14.37 33.15
N ALA A 237 29.34 -14.77 33.24
CA ALA A 237 30.42 -14.17 32.46
C ALA A 237 30.19 -14.34 30.94
N MET A 238 29.81 -15.54 30.49
CA MET A 238 29.50 -15.80 29.07
C MET A 238 28.26 -15.03 28.60
N HIS A 239 27.20 -14.99 29.41
CA HIS A 239 25.98 -14.24 29.11
C HIS A 239 26.26 -12.73 28.96
N ASN A 240 27.05 -12.15 29.87
CA ASN A 240 27.42 -10.74 29.78
C ASN A 240 28.27 -10.44 28.53
N ALA A 241 29.19 -11.34 28.18
CA ALA A 241 29.97 -11.22 26.96
C ALA A 241 29.10 -11.32 25.69
N TYR A 242 28.13 -12.23 25.69
CA TYR A 242 27.14 -12.38 24.61
C TYR A 242 26.30 -11.11 24.45
N ASN A 243 25.70 -10.60 25.54
CA ASN A 243 24.89 -9.38 25.50
C ASN A 243 25.68 -8.19 24.98
N ALA A 244 26.93 -8.01 25.44
CA ALA A 244 27.79 -6.94 24.95
C ALA A 244 28.07 -7.05 23.43
N CYS A 245 28.20 -8.28 22.90
CA CYS A 245 28.40 -8.50 21.46
C CYS A 245 27.12 -8.22 20.66
N ILE A 246 25.96 -8.69 21.14
CA ILE A 246 24.67 -8.47 20.48
C ILE A 246 24.30 -6.99 20.51
N GLU A 247 24.42 -6.30 21.65
CA GLU A 247 24.17 -4.86 21.75
C GLU A 247 25.03 -4.07 20.76
N ALA A 248 26.33 -4.38 20.68
CA ALA A 248 27.21 -3.74 19.71
C ALA A 248 26.80 -4.01 18.25
N LEU A 249 26.29 -5.21 17.95
CA LEU A 249 25.80 -5.55 16.62
C LEU A 249 24.49 -4.81 16.31
N LEU A 250 23.52 -4.83 17.22
CA LEU A 250 22.25 -4.14 17.09
C LEU A 250 22.45 -2.63 16.88
N ASP A 251 23.34 -2.01 17.66
CA ASP A 251 23.68 -0.59 17.52
C ASP A 251 24.36 -0.28 16.18
N ASN A 252 25.31 -1.10 15.74
CA ASN A 252 26.02 -0.88 14.47
C ASN A 252 25.08 -0.93 13.26
N TYR A 253 24.04 -1.78 13.31
CA TYR A 253 23.08 -1.95 12.24
C TYR A 253 21.75 -1.21 12.48
N GLY A 254 21.62 -0.48 13.59
CA GLY A 254 20.40 0.25 13.95
C GLY A 254 19.17 -0.65 14.14
N ILE A 255 19.36 -1.92 14.52
CA ILE A 255 18.31 -2.92 14.74
C ILE A 255 17.83 -2.82 16.18
N VAL A 256 16.51 -2.96 16.41
CA VAL A 256 15.91 -2.69 17.72
C VAL A 256 16.00 -3.88 18.68
N ASN A 257 15.91 -5.11 18.17
CA ASN A 257 15.88 -6.32 19.01
C ASN A 257 16.66 -7.48 18.36
N GLU A 258 17.08 -8.44 19.18
CA GLU A 258 17.82 -9.63 18.74
C GLU A 258 17.00 -10.51 17.80
N ALA A 259 15.69 -10.60 18.02
CA ALA A 259 14.78 -11.41 17.20
C ALA A 259 14.75 -10.95 15.73
N GLU A 260 14.77 -9.64 15.47
CA GLU A 260 14.88 -9.05 14.14
C GLU A 260 16.23 -9.38 13.48
N ALA A 261 17.32 -9.33 14.25
CA ALA A 261 18.65 -9.70 13.77
C ALA A 261 18.73 -11.20 13.42
N PHE A 262 18.12 -12.07 14.24
CA PHE A 262 18.12 -13.51 14.03
C PHE A 262 17.23 -13.93 12.85
N THR A 263 16.03 -13.35 12.75
CA THR A 263 15.06 -13.68 11.70
C THR A 263 15.33 -12.98 10.37
N GLY A 264 16.10 -11.90 10.38
CA GLY A 264 16.31 -11.01 9.22
C GLY A 264 15.10 -10.14 8.89
N ALA A 265 14.02 -10.20 9.67
CA ALA A 265 12.78 -9.46 9.44
C ALA A 265 12.80 -8.10 10.16
N ILE A 266 13.65 -7.18 9.70
CA ILE A 266 13.87 -5.87 10.34
C ILE A 266 12.67 -4.94 10.06
N ILE A 267 12.01 -4.47 11.12
CA ILE A 267 10.77 -3.65 11.02
C ILE A 267 11.10 -2.16 10.95
N LYS A 268 12.03 -1.69 11.79
CA LYS A 268 12.50 -0.30 11.83
C LYS A 268 14.01 -0.27 12.02
N CYS A 269 14.72 0.20 11.00
CA CYS A 269 16.14 0.47 11.10
C CYS A 269 16.33 1.97 11.40
N ARG A 270 16.94 2.31 12.55
CA ARG A 270 17.29 3.71 12.84
C ARG A 270 18.40 4.15 11.89
N THR A 271 18.08 5.01 10.93
CA THR A 271 19.09 5.66 10.08
C THR A 271 19.88 6.67 10.91
N GLY A 272 21.00 6.23 11.48
CA GLY A 272 21.77 7.06 12.42
C GLY A 272 23.20 6.59 12.70
N SER A 273 24.03 6.50 11.66
CA SER A 273 25.40 7.06 11.58
C SER A 273 26.26 6.25 10.61
N ALA A 274 26.75 6.92 9.58
CA ALA A 274 27.76 6.40 8.70
C ALA A 274 29.05 6.07 9.46
N THR A 275 29.69 4.98 9.07
CA THR A 275 31.11 4.64 9.32
C THR A 275 31.54 4.51 10.79
N ARG A 276 31.37 3.31 11.37
CA ARG A 276 32.39 2.74 12.27
C ARG A 276 32.84 1.40 11.70
N THR A 277 34.13 1.30 11.41
CA THR A 277 34.79 0.05 11.01
C THR A 277 34.55 -1.02 12.09
N PRO A 278 34.33 -2.30 11.70
CA PRO A 278 34.13 -3.34 12.68
C PRO A 278 35.45 -3.56 13.44
N THR A 279 35.50 -3.12 14.70
CA THR A 279 36.54 -3.56 15.64
C THR A 279 36.33 -5.05 15.89
N THR A 280 37.26 -5.85 15.40
CA THR A 280 37.30 -7.30 15.58
C THR A 280 37.32 -7.65 17.07
N CYS A 281 36.34 -8.44 17.51
CA CYS A 281 36.37 -9.12 18.80
C CYS A 281 37.62 -10.03 18.88
N PRO A 282 38.46 -9.93 19.92
CA PRO A 282 39.64 -10.77 20.08
C PRO A 282 39.24 -12.07 20.77
N CYS A 283 38.56 -12.98 20.06
CA CYS A 283 38.41 -14.36 20.53
C CYS A 283 38.32 -15.33 19.36
N SER A 284 39.45 -15.53 18.66
CA SER A 284 39.78 -16.83 18.04
C SER A 284 41.23 -16.83 17.57
N THR A 285 42.13 -17.39 18.37
CA THR A 285 43.48 -17.75 17.95
C THR A 285 43.50 -19.17 17.39
N ARG A 286 43.99 -19.30 16.15
CA ARG A 286 44.59 -20.49 15.49
C ARG A 286 43.63 -21.66 15.15
N THR A 287 43.64 -22.26 13.95
CA THR A 287 44.79 -22.61 13.07
C THR A 287 44.40 -22.81 11.59
N SER A 288 45.26 -22.27 10.72
CA SER A 288 45.81 -22.78 9.43
C SER A 288 44.93 -23.14 8.21
N SER A 289 45.01 -22.24 7.21
CA SER A 289 45.42 -22.43 5.79
C SER A 289 44.70 -23.44 4.89
N SER A 290 44.07 -22.95 3.81
CA SER A 290 44.67 -22.92 2.45
C SER A 290 43.71 -22.44 1.35
N SER A 291 44.26 -21.64 0.43
CA SER A 291 43.94 -21.48 -1.02
C SER A 291 42.51 -21.20 -1.51
N SER A 292 42.32 -19.95 -1.94
CA SER A 292 41.83 -19.51 -3.27
C SER A 292 40.87 -20.40 -4.07
N ALA A 293 39.68 -19.88 -4.35
CA ALA A 293 39.19 -19.63 -5.72
C ALA A 293 37.76 -19.07 -5.66
N SER A 294 37.60 -17.91 -6.27
CA SER A 294 36.34 -17.32 -6.68
C SER A 294 35.60 -18.25 -7.66
N THR A 295 34.34 -18.56 -7.38
CA THR A 295 33.37 -18.99 -8.39
C THR A 295 31.98 -18.60 -7.91
N GLU A 296 31.38 -17.66 -8.64
CA GLU A 296 29.96 -17.34 -8.58
C GLU A 296 29.13 -18.60 -8.82
N ARG A 297 28.20 -18.89 -7.90
CA ARG A 297 27.07 -19.76 -8.18
C ARG A 297 25.80 -19.03 -7.79
N SER A 298 25.10 -18.60 -8.82
CA SER A 298 23.65 -18.48 -8.82
C SER A 298 23.04 -19.85 -8.53
N SER A 299 22.31 -19.95 -7.42
CA SER A 299 21.35 -21.02 -7.21
C SER A 299 20.12 -20.40 -6.58
N GLY A 300 19.05 -20.37 -7.36
CA GLY A 300 17.72 -20.02 -6.88
C GLY A 300 17.31 -20.96 -5.75
N PHE A 301 16.63 -20.39 -4.76
CA PHE A 301 15.94 -21.15 -3.75
C PHE A 301 14.50 -20.68 -3.72
N GLU A 302 13.61 -21.59 -4.13
CA GLU A 302 12.17 -21.46 -4.01
C GLU A 302 11.80 -21.34 -2.53
N GLY A 303 11.37 -20.14 -2.13
CA GLY A 303 10.79 -19.89 -0.81
C GLY A 303 9.37 -20.45 -0.76
N SER A 304 9.25 -21.71 -0.33
CA SER A 304 8.00 -22.25 0.16
C SER A 304 7.49 -21.40 1.33
N SER A 305 6.30 -20.81 1.16
CA SER A 305 5.66 -19.99 2.20
C SER A 305 5.21 -20.90 3.35
N LEU A 306 6.00 -20.89 4.42
CA LEU A 306 5.66 -21.46 5.71
C LEU A 306 4.44 -20.73 6.27
N LYS A 307 3.38 -21.51 6.48
CA LYS A 307 2.14 -21.11 7.13
C LYS A 307 2.44 -20.78 8.59
N ASN A 308 2.38 -19.51 8.95
CA ASN A 308 2.37 -19.10 10.35
C ASN A 308 1.05 -19.56 10.99
N SER A 309 1.17 -20.58 11.85
CA SER A 309 0.13 -21.00 12.78
C SER A 309 0.04 -19.99 13.91
N ALA A 310 -0.78 -18.95 13.74
CA ALA A 310 -1.21 -18.10 14.84
C ALA A 310 -2.22 -18.89 15.69
N ALA A 311 -1.89 -19.14 16.96
CA ALA A 311 -2.81 -19.68 17.94
C ALA A 311 -4.03 -18.75 18.06
N SER A 312 -5.19 -19.29 17.67
CA SER A 312 -6.47 -18.60 17.68
C SER A 312 -6.93 -18.36 19.11
N ILE A 313 -6.93 -17.10 19.55
CA ILE A 313 -7.86 -16.65 20.58
C ILE A 313 -9.18 -16.38 19.86
N THR A 314 -10.07 -17.37 19.87
CA THR A 314 -11.44 -17.27 19.34
C THR A 314 -12.26 -16.26 20.14
N ALA A 315 -12.20 -14.99 19.77
CA ALA A 315 -13.35 -14.11 19.92
C ALA A 315 -14.34 -14.51 18.80
N ARG A 316 -15.47 -15.13 19.16
CA ARG A 316 -16.57 -15.38 18.22
C ARG A 316 -17.12 -14.03 17.74
N SER A 317 -16.59 -13.52 16.63
CA SER A 317 -17.33 -12.60 15.79
C SER A 317 -18.42 -13.40 15.09
N THR A 318 -19.68 -13.07 15.36
CA THR A 318 -20.85 -13.67 14.70
C THR A 318 -21.12 -13.06 13.33
N LYS A 319 -20.21 -12.24 12.79
CA LYS A 319 -20.36 -11.64 11.46
C LYS A 319 -19.73 -12.54 10.38
N PRO A 320 -20.40 -12.74 9.22
CA PRO A 320 -19.79 -13.44 8.10
C PRO A 320 -18.49 -12.73 7.68
N ALA A 321 -17.48 -13.50 7.27
CA ALA A 321 -16.23 -12.94 6.75
C ALA A 321 -16.54 -12.04 5.54
N ALA A 322 -16.00 -10.83 5.53
CA ALA A 322 -16.19 -9.86 4.44
C ALA A 322 -15.84 -10.53 3.10
N ARG A 323 -16.78 -10.49 2.16
CA ARG A 323 -16.67 -11.18 0.88
C ARG A 323 -16.11 -10.24 -0.18
N ILE A 324 -14.78 -10.23 -0.29
CA ILE A 324 -14.00 -9.33 -1.17
C ILE A 324 -13.13 -10.17 -2.11
N ARG A 325 -13.02 -9.77 -3.39
CA ARG A 325 -12.04 -10.35 -4.32
C ARG A 325 -11.51 -9.32 -5.29
N THR A 326 -10.21 -9.42 -5.57
CA THR A 326 -9.54 -8.69 -6.66
C THR A 326 -9.45 -9.60 -7.89
N CYS A 327 -9.79 -9.08 -9.06
CA CYS A 327 -9.78 -9.83 -10.32
C CYS A 327 -9.12 -9.02 -11.43
N ARG A 328 -8.47 -9.71 -12.38
CA ARG A 328 -7.93 -9.12 -13.62
C ARG A 328 -8.92 -9.18 -14.77
N TRP A 329 -8.74 -8.36 -15.78
CA TRP A 329 -9.46 -8.50 -17.04
C TRP A 329 -8.71 -9.38 -18.06
N LYS A 330 -9.43 -9.96 -19.04
CA LYS A 330 -8.85 -10.69 -20.18
C LYS A 330 -9.63 -10.44 -21.49
N HIS A 331 -8.94 -10.00 -22.54
CA HIS A 331 -9.55 -9.73 -23.85
C HIS A 331 -9.89 -11.00 -24.63
N ARG A 332 -11.09 -11.08 -25.21
CA ARG A 332 -11.35 -11.91 -26.40
C ARG A 332 -12.51 -11.33 -27.21
N ARG A 333 -12.32 -11.15 -28.52
CA ARG A 333 -13.40 -10.79 -29.45
C ARG A 333 -14.33 -11.98 -29.62
N MET A 334 -15.60 -11.84 -29.25
CA MET A 334 -16.68 -12.72 -29.70
C MET A 334 -17.86 -11.89 -30.21
N ASN A 335 -18.43 -12.32 -31.34
CA ASN A 335 -19.65 -11.76 -31.89
C ASN A 335 -20.83 -12.40 -31.18
N LEU A 336 -21.29 -11.78 -30.09
CA LEU A 336 -22.55 -12.12 -29.45
C LEU A 336 -23.68 -11.37 -30.18
N THR A 337 -24.73 -12.11 -30.60
CA THR A 337 -25.92 -11.59 -31.29
C THR A 337 -26.76 -10.71 -30.36
N GLU A 338 -27.50 -9.77 -30.96
CA GLU A 338 -28.18 -8.62 -30.31
C GLU A 338 -29.05 -8.93 -29.08
N ASP A 339 -29.54 -10.16 -28.92
CA ASP A 339 -30.42 -10.55 -27.80
C ASP A 339 -29.71 -10.80 -26.45
N THR A 340 -28.38 -10.73 -26.38
CA THR A 340 -27.59 -10.89 -25.14
C THR A 340 -27.14 -9.57 -24.51
N ALA A 341 -27.62 -8.43 -25.02
CA ALA A 341 -27.16 -7.09 -24.68
C ALA A 341 -27.66 -6.52 -23.32
N ARG A 342 -27.97 -7.36 -22.32
CA ARG A 342 -28.28 -6.92 -20.95
C ARG A 342 -27.18 -7.37 -19.99
N ILE A 343 -26.06 -6.68 -20.09
CA ILE A 343 -24.85 -6.97 -19.31
C ILE A 343 -24.60 -5.70 -18.50
N LEU A 344 -24.87 -5.78 -17.18
CA LEU A 344 -24.72 -4.71 -16.17
C LEU A 344 -25.51 -3.43 -16.49
N HIS A 345 -26.65 -3.25 -15.83
CA HIS A 345 -27.31 -1.94 -15.79
C HIS A 345 -26.85 -1.20 -14.52
N PRO A 346 -26.48 0.10 -14.61
CA PRO A 346 -26.42 0.94 -13.42
C PRO A 346 -27.83 1.01 -12.81
N LYS A 347 -27.92 0.89 -11.49
CA LYS A 347 -29.17 1.09 -10.76
C LYS A 347 -29.57 2.55 -10.69
#